data_AF-A0A2E6VJB4-F1
#
_entry.id   AF-A0A2E6VJB4-F1
#
_cell.length_a   1.000
_cell.length_b   1.000
_cell.length_c   1.000
_cell.angle_alpha   90.00
_cell.angle_beta   90.00
_cell.angle_gamma   90.00
#
_symmetry.space_group_name_H-M   'P 1'
#
loop_
_entity.id
_entity.type
_entity.pdbx_description
1 polymer ?
#
loop_
_entity_poly.entity_id
_entity_poly.type
_entity_poly.pdbx_seq_one_letter_code
_entity_poly.pdbx_strand_id
1 'polypeptide(L)'
;MVFMERGLQTVWSRQMNKNHAQFERQELCDLFDSVGPDHPTLCEGWTTAHLAAHLILRETSLKAFGLVIPGYLARKLTKATQKLAQNQPFEKLVDKIRSGPPFYLKRVDETMNLFEFFVHHEDVRRGGEDFAPRSDIDDLDDALWERQERFSKLMVRRLKDVDITLLRLSGEKIHLGGGGKPVVLEGTPSEIGLFLFGRREHSEVKLTGDPEAINEIKVGKLG
;
A
#
# COMPACT_ATOMS: atom_id res chain seq x y z
N MET A 1 -27.15 14.96 -39.73
CA MET A 1 -27.58 14.84 -38.34
C MET A 1 -26.56 13.97 -37.63
N VAL A 2 -25.80 14.60 -36.73
CA VAL A 2 -24.78 13.99 -35.87
C VAL A 2 -25.49 13.36 -34.66
N PHE A 3 -24.97 12.27 -34.12
CA PHE A 3 -24.75 11.98 -32.68
C PHE A 3 -24.94 10.51 -32.29
N MET A 4 -24.00 10.06 -31.45
CA MET A 4 -24.08 8.95 -30.48
C MET A 4 -24.06 7.51 -31.01
N GLU A 5 -22.87 7.00 -31.37
CA GLU A 5 -22.63 5.54 -31.34
C GLU A 5 -21.15 5.15 -31.13
N ARG A 6 -20.38 5.93 -30.37
CA ARG A 6 -18.99 5.62 -30.01
C ARG A 6 -18.69 5.71 -28.50
N GLY A 7 -19.69 5.49 -27.66
CA GLY A 7 -19.55 5.56 -26.19
C GLY A 7 -19.53 4.20 -25.48
N LEU A 8 -20.01 3.14 -26.12
CA LEU A 8 -20.28 1.86 -25.43
C LEU A 8 -19.17 0.81 -25.59
N GLN A 9 -18.29 0.89 -26.59
CA GLN A 9 -17.19 -0.08 -26.68
C GLN A 9 -16.00 0.23 -25.76
N THR A 10 -15.80 1.50 -25.39
CA THR A 10 -14.66 1.94 -24.55
C THR A 10 -14.84 1.62 -23.07
N VAL A 11 -16.09 1.49 -22.61
CA VAL A 11 -16.43 1.20 -21.21
C VAL A 11 -16.40 -0.31 -20.93
N TRP A 12 -16.84 -1.12 -21.89
CA TRP A 12 -16.89 -2.58 -21.74
C TRP A 12 -15.56 -3.28 -22.04
N SER A 13 -14.60 -2.59 -22.67
CA SER A 13 -13.24 -3.13 -22.88
C SER A 13 -12.29 -2.92 -21.68
N ARG A 14 -12.70 -2.20 -20.63
CA ARG A 14 -11.90 -1.97 -19.40
C ARG A 14 -11.97 -3.11 -18.38
N GLN A 15 -12.85 -4.09 -18.60
CA GLN A 15 -13.19 -5.15 -17.64
C GLN A 15 -12.29 -6.41 -17.71
N MET A 16 -11.19 -6.41 -18.48
CA MET A 16 -10.35 -7.61 -18.62
C MET A 16 -8.87 -7.30 -18.31
N ASN A 17 -8.41 -7.76 -17.14
CA ASN A 17 -7.04 -7.78 -16.64
C ASN A 17 -6.31 -6.42 -16.48
N LYS A 18 -6.84 -5.52 -15.63
CA LYS A 18 -5.97 -4.49 -15.03
C LYS A 18 -5.04 -5.16 -14.02
N ASN A 19 -3.74 -5.21 -14.31
CA ASN A 19 -2.74 -5.48 -13.28
C ASN A 19 -2.60 -4.21 -12.43
N HIS A 20 -3.45 -4.07 -11.40
CA HIS A 20 -3.49 -2.91 -10.52
C HIS A 20 -2.11 -2.55 -9.94
N ALA A 21 -1.30 -3.54 -9.60
CA ALA A 21 0.05 -3.30 -9.10
C ALA A 21 0.96 -2.65 -10.17
N GLN A 22 0.81 -3.04 -11.44
CA GLN A 22 1.56 -2.43 -12.53
C GLN A 22 1.08 -1.00 -12.80
N PHE A 23 -0.23 -0.74 -12.68
CA PHE A 23 -0.76 0.61 -12.83
C PHE A 23 -0.25 1.53 -11.71
N GLU A 24 -0.39 1.12 -10.45
CA GLU A 24 0.15 1.86 -9.29
C GLU A 24 1.66 2.08 -9.41
N ARG A 25 2.42 1.11 -9.94
CA ARG A 25 3.85 1.29 -10.24
C ARG A 25 4.08 2.45 -11.23
N GLN A 26 3.36 2.49 -12.35
CA GLN A 26 3.58 3.52 -13.37
C GLN A 26 3.20 4.91 -12.83
N GLU A 27 2.04 5.03 -12.18
CA GLU A 27 1.60 6.29 -11.59
C GLU A 27 2.55 6.78 -10.50
N LEU A 28 3.09 5.87 -9.66
CA LEU A 28 4.11 6.22 -8.69
C LEU A 28 5.41 6.70 -9.35
N CYS A 29 5.83 6.12 -10.47
CA CYS A 29 6.97 6.61 -11.23
C CYS A 29 6.72 8.01 -11.80
N ASP A 30 5.54 8.27 -12.34
CA ASP A 30 5.15 9.59 -12.84
C ASP A 30 5.11 10.62 -11.70
N LEU A 31 4.60 10.22 -10.52
CA LEU A 31 4.62 11.05 -9.33
C LEU A 31 6.06 11.35 -8.89
N PHE A 32 6.95 10.35 -8.85
CA PHE A 32 8.37 10.55 -8.53
C PHE A 32 9.02 11.58 -9.46
N ASP A 33 8.78 11.46 -10.77
CA ASP A 33 9.31 12.43 -11.75
C ASP A 33 8.77 13.84 -11.51
N SER A 34 7.52 13.97 -11.05
CA SER A 34 6.91 15.28 -10.78
C SER A 34 7.40 15.96 -9.49
N VAL A 35 7.66 15.18 -8.43
CA VAL A 35 8.01 15.73 -7.10
C VAL A 35 9.52 15.78 -6.84
N GLY A 36 10.31 15.03 -7.60
CA GLY A 36 11.76 14.97 -7.46
C GLY A 36 12.26 14.15 -6.26
N PRO A 37 13.59 14.04 -6.05
CA PRO A 37 14.24 13.11 -5.11
C PRO A 37 14.14 13.45 -3.62
N ASP A 38 13.88 14.73 -3.30
CA ASP A 38 13.92 15.26 -1.93
C ASP A 38 12.52 15.39 -1.32
N HIS A 39 11.46 15.06 -2.08
CA HIS A 39 10.09 15.16 -1.60
C HIS A 39 9.88 14.24 -0.38
N PRO A 40 9.24 14.74 0.69
CA PRO A 40 8.96 13.96 1.89
C PRO A 40 8.03 12.78 1.61
N THR A 41 8.07 11.77 2.47
CA THR A 41 7.14 10.63 2.43
C THR A 41 6.62 10.34 3.83
N LEU A 42 5.54 9.56 3.93
CA LEU A 42 5.08 9.06 5.23
C LEU A 42 6.03 8.02 5.87
N CYS A 43 7.01 7.50 5.12
CA CYS A 43 8.09 6.73 5.72
C CYS A 43 9.01 7.68 6.49
N GLU A 44 8.98 7.61 7.82
CA GLU A 44 9.74 8.51 8.69
C GLU A 44 11.23 8.59 8.27
N GLY A 45 11.69 9.82 8.03
CA GLY A 45 13.06 10.12 7.62
C GLY A 45 13.41 9.73 6.17
N TRP A 46 12.44 9.30 5.36
CA TRP A 46 12.66 8.94 3.96
C TRP A 46 12.13 10.01 3.02
N THR A 47 12.98 10.39 2.07
CA THR A 47 12.57 11.10 0.85
C THR A 47 12.16 10.09 -0.23
N THR A 48 11.59 10.58 -1.33
CA THR A 48 11.30 9.78 -2.54
C THR A 48 12.51 9.04 -3.08
N ALA A 49 13.73 9.59 -3.01
CA ALA A 49 14.95 8.87 -3.39
C ALA A 49 15.20 7.62 -2.52
N HIS A 50 14.93 7.72 -1.21
CA HIS A 50 15.00 6.58 -0.30
C HIS A 50 13.92 5.55 -0.63
N LEU A 51 12.68 6.01 -0.89
CA LEU A 51 11.57 5.12 -1.25
C LEU A 51 11.81 4.39 -2.58
N ALA A 52 12.31 5.09 -3.60
CA ALA A 52 12.66 4.50 -4.89
C ALA A 52 13.76 3.42 -4.74
N ALA A 53 14.80 3.72 -3.97
CA ALA A 53 15.84 2.75 -3.64
C ALA A 53 15.29 1.51 -2.91
N HIS A 54 14.35 1.71 -1.98
CA HIS A 54 13.69 0.61 -1.27
C HIS A 54 12.94 -0.34 -2.21
N LEU A 55 12.13 0.21 -3.12
CA LEU A 55 11.35 -0.58 -4.09
C LEU A 55 12.26 -1.48 -4.95
N ILE A 56 13.39 -0.95 -5.43
CA ILE A 56 14.36 -1.73 -6.22
C ILE A 56 14.98 -2.87 -5.40
N LEU A 57 15.38 -2.60 -4.15
CA LEU A 57 16.02 -3.59 -3.29
C LEU A 57 15.03 -4.68 -2.87
N ARG A 58 13.76 -4.32 -2.68
CA ARG A 58 12.69 -5.26 -2.37
C ARG A 58 12.51 -6.24 -3.53
N GLU A 59 12.36 -5.74 -4.75
CA GLU A 59 12.10 -6.58 -5.93
C GLU A 59 13.26 -7.53 -6.28
N THR A 60 14.48 -7.16 -5.91
CA THR A 60 15.69 -7.95 -6.18
C THR A 60 16.05 -8.94 -5.07
N SER A 61 15.35 -8.89 -3.94
CA SER A 61 15.64 -9.74 -2.78
C SER A 61 14.68 -10.93 -2.72
N LEU A 62 15.24 -12.14 -2.79
CA LEU A 62 14.54 -13.42 -2.55
C LEU A 62 13.89 -13.55 -1.15
N LYS A 63 14.09 -12.55 -0.27
CA LYS A 63 13.63 -12.55 1.13
C LYS A 63 12.94 -11.25 1.56
N ALA A 64 12.75 -10.26 0.69
CA ALA A 64 12.18 -8.96 1.07
C ALA A 64 10.65 -8.96 1.02
N PHE A 65 10.04 -9.40 2.12
CA PHE A 65 8.71 -8.97 2.48
C PHE A 65 8.80 -7.53 3.02
N GLY A 66 8.11 -6.57 2.40
CA GLY A 66 7.95 -5.23 2.95
C GLY A 66 7.28 -5.29 4.32
N LEU A 67 7.58 -4.30 5.18
CA LEU A 67 7.07 -4.00 6.54
C LEU A 67 6.92 -5.15 7.58
N VAL A 68 7.11 -6.42 7.22
CA VAL A 68 6.84 -7.61 8.04
C VAL A 68 8.15 -8.27 8.51
N ILE A 69 9.31 -7.79 8.07
CA ILE A 69 10.61 -8.32 8.50
C ILE A 69 11.09 -7.59 9.76
N PRO A 70 11.05 -8.19 10.97
CA PRO A 70 11.60 -7.55 12.16
C PRO A 70 13.14 -7.65 12.22
N GLY A 71 13.75 -6.77 13.00
CA GLY A 71 15.09 -6.98 13.55
C GLY A 71 16.26 -6.66 12.60
N TYR A 72 17.26 -7.54 12.57
CA TYR A 72 18.54 -7.29 11.86
C TYR A 72 18.37 -7.08 10.35
N LEU A 73 17.46 -7.82 9.73
CA LEU A 73 17.21 -7.73 8.29
C LEU A 73 16.58 -6.38 7.89
N ALA A 74 15.69 -5.83 8.72
CA ALA A 74 15.17 -4.46 8.52
C ALA A 74 16.30 -3.44 8.52
N ARG A 75 17.19 -3.48 9.53
CA ARG A 75 18.35 -2.56 9.61
C ARG A 75 19.29 -2.68 8.41
N LYS A 76 19.52 -3.90 7.91
CA LYS A 76 20.34 -4.12 6.72
C LYS A 76 19.68 -3.54 5.47
N LEU A 77 18.36 -3.71 5.33
CA LEU A 77 17.59 -3.13 4.24
C LEU A 77 17.64 -1.60 4.30
N THR A 78 17.40 -0.98 5.46
CA THR A 78 17.50 0.49 5.63
C THR A 78 18.88 1.01 5.23
N LYS A 79 19.97 0.36 5.67
CA LYS A 79 21.33 0.74 5.27
C LYS A 79 21.57 0.59 3.77
N ALA A 80 21.06 -0.48 3.16
CA ALA A 80 21.16 -0.69 1.72
C ALA A 80 20.35 0.35 0.94
N THR A 81 19.15 0.68 1.40
CA THR A 81 18.29 1.76 0.87
C THR A 81 19.03 3.09 0.89
N GLN A 82 19.57 3.48 2.04
CA GLN A 82 20.35 4.71 2.19
C GLN A 82 21.53 4.75 1.21
N LYS A 83 22.28 3.66 1.15
CA LYS A 83 23.45 3.56 0.27
C LYS A 83 23.03 3.66 -1.20
N LEU A 84 21.97 2.98 -1.61
CA LEU A 84 21.52 3.00 -3.00
C LEU A 84 21.00 4.38 -3.40
N ALA A 85 20.21 5.03 -2.54
CA ALA A 85 19.70 6.39 -2.75
C ALA A 85 20.85 7.41 -2.91
N GLN A 86 21.93 7.28 -2.14
CA GLN A 86 23.08 8.18 -2.22
C GLN A 86 24.00 7.95 -3.42
N ASN A 87 24.05 6.72 -3.96
CA ASN A 87 25.04 6.32 -4.96
C ASN A 87 24.48 6.18 -6.38
N GLN A 88 23.19 6.46 -6.60
CA GLN A 88 22.56 6.37 -7.91
C GLN A 88 21.76 7.64 -8.20
N PRO A 89 21.81 8.16 -9.44
CA PRO A 89 20.90 9.22 -9.87
C PRO A 89 19.45 8.79 -9.70
N PHE A 90 18.61 9.69 -9.20
CA PHE A 90 17.21 9.40 -8.89
C PHE A 90 16.43 8.93 -10.12
N GLU A 91 16.64 9.58 -11.27
CA GLU A 91 16.00 9.26 -12.53
C GLU A 91 16.30 7.83 -12.96
N LYS A 92 17.54 7.35 -12.72
CA LYS A 92 17.90 5.95 -12.98
C LYS A 92 17.21 4.96 -12.05
N LEU A 93 16.92 5.38 -10.81
CA LEU A 93 16.13 4.56 -9.90
C LEU A 93 14.68 4.48 -10.39
N VAL A 94 14.09 5.62 -10.77
CA VAL A 94 12.72 5.69 -11.32
C VAL A 94 12.59 4.84 -12.60
N ASP A 95 13.50 4.99 -13.56
CA ASP A 95 13.52 4.19 -14.80
C ASP A 95 13.57 2.68 -14.54
N LYS A 96 14.36 2.28 -13.54
CA LYS A 96 14.49 0.88 -13.15
C LYS A 96 13.20 0.35 -12.52
N ILE A 97 12.55 1.13 -11.66
CA ILE A 97 11.24 0.77 -11.11
C ILE A 97 10.22 0.67 -12.23
N ARG A 98 10.16 1.67 -13.13
CA ARG A 98 9.22 1.75 -14.25
C ARG A 98 9.30 0.51 -15.14
N SER A 99 10.53 0.05 -15.42
CA SER A 99 10.81 -1.14 -16.23
C SER A 99 10.48 -2.46 -15.52
N GLY A 100 10.52 -2.46 -14.18
CA GLY A 100 10.28 -3.63 -13.33
C GLY A 100 11.38 -4.70 -13.39
N PRO A 101 11.25 -5.76 -12.57
CA PRO A 101 12.24 -6.82 -12.53
C PRO A 101 12.21 -7.62 -13.84
N PRO A 102 13.37 -8.16 -14.28
CA PRO A 102 13.42 -9.10 -15.39
C PRO A 102 12.41 -10.22 -15.20
N PHE A 103 11.77 -10.67 -16.28
CA PHE A 103 10.64 -11.60 -16.21
C PHE A 103 10.95 -12.90 -15.44
N TYR A 104 12.20 -13.38 -15.48
CA TYR A 104 12.66 -14.59 -14.77
C TYR A 104 12.85 -14.41 -13.26
N LEU A 105 12.78 -13.18 -12.76
CA LEU A 105 12.78 -12.83 -11.32
C LEU A 105 11.38 -12.48 -10.80
N LYS A 106 10.34 -12.51 -11.64
CA LYS A 106 8.95 -12.31 -11.21
C LYS A 106 8.49 -13.51 -10.37
N ARG A 107 8.76 -13.46 -9.06
CA ARG A 107 8.37 -14.49 -8.08
C ARG A 107 7.61 -13.92 -6.87
N VAL A 108 7.16 -12.68 -6.96
CA VAL A 108 6.48 -12.02 -5.84
C VAL A 108 4.98 -12.27 -5.93
N ASP A 109 4.36 -12.58 -4.78
CA ASP A 109 2.90 -12.70 -4.64
C ASP A 109 2.23 -11.43 -5.17
N GLU A 110 1.35 -11.57 -6.16
CA GLU A 110 0.66 -10.45 -6.82
C GLU A 110 -0.13 -9.59 -5.83
N THR A 111 -0.64 -10.21 -4.76
CA THR A 111 -1.34 -9.51 -3.69
C THR A 111 -0.40 -8.58 -2.93
N MET A 112 0.79 -9.05 -2.58
CA MET A 112 1.76 -8.23 -1.87
C MET A 112 2.28 -7.11 -2.77
N ASN A 113 2.48 -7.36 -4.06
CA ASN A 113 2.86 -6.30 -4.98
C ASN A 113 1.80 -5.20 -5.07
N LEU A 114 0.51 -5.56 -5.11
CA LEU A 114 -0.56 -4.58 -5.15
C LEU A 114 -0.51 -3.63 -3.95
N PHE A 115 -0.55 -4.19 -2.73
CA PHE A 115 -0.53 -3.39 -1.52
C PHE A 115 0.76 -2.56 -1.38
N GLU A 116 1.91 -3.11 -1.75
CA GLU A 116 3.19 -2.39 -1.62
C GLU A 116 3.26 -1.19 -2.55
N PHE A 117 2.87 -1.34 -3.83
CA PHE A 117 2.83 -0.21 -4.74
C PHE A 117 1.77 0.81 -4.34
N PHE A 118 0.57 0.35 -3.96
CA PHE A 118 -0.49 1.25 -3.48
C PHE A 118 -0.06 2.05 -2.24
N VAL A 119 0.44 1.39 -1.19
CA VAL A 119 0.84 2.05 0.06
C VAL A 119 1.99 3.01 -0.17
N HIS A 120 3.01 2.62 -0.93
CA HIS A 120 4.14 3.50 -1.19
C HIS A 120 3.81 4.63 -2.16
N HIS A 121 2.81 4.45 -3.04
CA HIS A 121 2.26 5.54 -3.81
C HIS A 121 1.59 6.57 -2.89
N GLU A 122 0.76 6.10 -1.95
CA GLU A 122 0.13 6.97 -0.95
C GLU A 122 1.16 7.57 0.02
N ASP A 123 2.25 6.88 0.37
CA ASP A 123 3.33 7.45 1.19
C ASP A 123 3.93 8.70 0.55
N VAL A 124 4.04 8.76 -0.79
CA VAL A 124 4.52 9.94 -1.51
C VAL A 124 3.43 10.99 -1.59
N ARG A 125 2.20 10.63 -2.00
CA ARG A 125 1.09 11.59 -2.13
C ARG A 125 0.79 12.30 -0.80
N ARG A 126 0.78 11.54 0.31
CA ARG A 126 0.49 12.03 1.67
C ARG A 126 1.70 12.64 2.38
N GLY A 127 2.89 12.54 1.80
CA GLY A 127 4.11 13.09 2.39
C GLY A 127 4.18 14.62 2.34
N GLY A 128 3.45 15.25 1.41
CA GLY A 128 3.34 16.71 1.30
C GLY A 128 2.25 17.31 2.21
N GLU A 129 2.15 18.65 2.23
CA GLU A 129 1.27 19.37 3.16
C GLU A 129 -0.23 19.35 2.79
N ASP A 130 -0.59 19.09 1.53
CA ASP A 130 -1.95 19.31 0.99
C ASP A 130 -2.62 18.06 0.37
N PHE A 131 -2.49 16.92 1.02
CA PHE A 131 -3.07 15.67 0.50
C PHE A 131 -4.58 15.51 0.80
N ALA A 132 -5.29 14.85 -0.12
CA ALA A 132 -6.64 14.32 0.09
C ALA A 132 -6.77 12.86 -0.44
N PRO A 133 -7.60 12.01 0.23
CA PRO A 133 -7.88 10.65 -0.22
C PRO A 133 -8.33 10.57 -1.68
N ARG A 134 -7.95 9.49 -2.36
CA ARG A 134 -8.37 9.24 -3.74
C ARG A 134 -9.84 8.87 -3.74
N SER A 135 -10.63 9.53 -4.58
CA SER A 135 -12.08 9.29 -4.70
C SER A 135 -12.45 8.58 -6.01
N ASP A 136 -11.51 8.40 -6.93
CA ASP A 136 -11.71 7.85 -8.28
C ASP A 136 -11.07 6.47 -8.46
N ILE A 137 -11.18 5.62 -7.42
CA ILE A 137 -10.43 4.36 -7.33
C ILE A 137 -11.27 3.12 -7.02
N ASP A 138 -12.57 3.16 -7.32
CA ASP A 138 -13.50 2.05 -7.01
C ASP A 138 -12.99 0.68 -7.51
N ASP A 139 -12.49 0.62 -8.75
CA ASP A 139 -11.90 -0.61 -9.31
C ASP A 139 -10.71 -1.13 -8.48
N LEU A 140 -9.87 -0.23 -7.96
CA LEU A 140 -8.72 -0.59 -7.13
C LEU A 140 -9.17 -1.00 -5.73
N ASP A 141 -10.15 -0.29 -5.16
CA ASP A 141 -10.73 -0.64 -3.87
C ASP A 141 -11.37 -2.03 -3.89
N ASP A 142 -12.08 -2.39 -4.97
CA ASP A 142 -12.59 -3.75 -5.17
C ASP A 142 -11.45 -4.78 -5.19
N ALA A 143 -10.37 -4.51 -5.95
CA ALA A 143 -9.21 -5.40 -6.02
C ALA A 143 -8.47 -5.55 -4.67
N LEU A 144 -8.39 -4.47 -3.89
CA LEU A 144 -7.83 -4.49 -2.53
C LEU A 144 -8.72 -5.30 -1.59
N TRP A 145 -10.04 -5.10 -1.64
CA TRP A 145 -11.01 -5.80 -0.80
C TRP A 145 -10.98 -7.32 -0.99
N GLU A 146 -10.93 -7.80 -2.23
CA GLU A 146 -10.79 -9.23 -2.57
C GLU A 146 -9.58 -9.89 -1.89
N ARG A 147 -8.54 -9.10 -1.62
CA ARG A 147 -7.26 -9.55 -1.06
C ARG A 147 -7.09 -9.19 0.42
N GLN A 148 -8.03 -8.41 0.96
CA GLN A 148 -7.93 -7.75 2.25
C GLN A 148 -7.87 -8.75 3.39
N GLU A 149 -8.66 -9.83 3.37
CA GLU A 149 -8.72 -10.79 4.49
C GLU A 149 -7.35 -11.44 4.76
N ARG A 150 -6.77 -12.07 3.73
CA ARG A 150 -5.48 -12.78 3.85
C ARG A 150 -4.37 -11.84 4.32
N PHE A 151 -4.33 -10.64 3.74
CA PHE A 151 -3.34 -9.64 4.09
C PHE A 151 -3.55 -9.09 5.51
N SER A 152 -4.78 -8.73 5.87
CA SER A 152 -5.09 -8.14 7.16
C SER A 152 -4.81 -9.12 8.30
N LYS A 153 -5.11 -10.42 8.13
CA LYS A 153 -4.73 -11.47 9.10
C LYS A 153 -3.22 -11.50 9.36
N LEU A 154 -2.39 -11.30 8.34
CA LEU A 154 -0.93 -11.22 8.51
C LEU A 154 -0.53 -9.98 9.32
N MET A 155 -1.15 -8.83 9.08
CA MET A 155 -0.81 -7.58 9.77
C MET A 155 -1.28 -7.55 11.22
N VAL A 156 -2.44 -8.12 11.53
CA VAL A 156 -2.98 -8.09 12.90
C VAL A 156 -2.51 -9.26 13.77
N ARG A 157 -1.74 -10.22 13.23
CA ARG A 157 -1.35 -11.47 13.92
C ARG A 157 -0.62 -11.32 15.26
N ARG A 158 -0.05 -10.13 15.54
CA ARG A 158 0.70 -9.85 16.77
C ARG A 158 -0.12 -9.12 17.83
N LEU A 159 -1.31 -8.64 17.47
CA LEU A 159 -2.25 -8.03 18.39
C LEU A 159 -2.81 -9.10 19.31
N LYS A 160 -3.19 -8.71 20.52
CA LYS A 160 -3.66 -9.63 21.56
C LYS A 160 -4.99 -9.18 22.12
N ASP A 161 -5.82 -10.16 22.50
CA ASP A 161 -7.12 -9.93 23.16
C ASP A 161 -8.08 -9.02 22.38
N VAL A 162 -8.04 -9.11 21.04
CA VAL A 162 -8.88 -8.34 20.14
C VAL A 162 -9.58 -9.24 19.15
N ASP A 163 -10.86 -8.99 18.92
CA ASP A 163 -11.68 -9.64 17.90
C ASP A 163 -12.02 -8.63 16.80
N ILE A 164 -11.39 -8.77 15.63
CA ILE A 164 -11.34 -7.70 14.62
C ILE A 164 -12.30 -7.98 13.47
N THR A 165 -13.12 -6.98 13.16
CA THR A 165 -13.96 -6.96 11.95
C THR A 165 -13.62 -5.74 11.08
N LEU A 166 -13.41 -5.95 9.79
CA LEU A 166 -13.32 -4.89 8.80
C LEU A 166 -14.72 -4.65 8.22
N LEU A 167 -15.10 -3.38 8.10
CA LEU A 167 -16.36 -2.93 7.52
C LEU A 167 -16.06 -1.97 6.37
N ARG A 168 -16.35 -2.40 5.15
CA ARG A 168 -16.33 -1.50 3.99
C ARG A 168 -17.51 -0.53 4.08
N LEU A 169 -17.34 0.70 3.61
CA LEU A 169 -18.42 1.70 3.58
C LEU A 169 -19.67 1.27 2.81
N SER A 170 -19.53 0.31 1.88
CA SER A 170 -20.64 -0.34 1.16
C SER A 170 -21.48 -1.29 2.04
N GLY A 171 -21.01 -1.62 3.25
CA GLY A 171 -21.64 -2.54 4.19
C GLY A 171 -21.06 -3.95 4.21
N GLU A 172 -20.15 -4.27 3.28
CA GLU A 172 -19.46 -5.57 3.25
C GLU A 172 -18.54 -5.74 4.48
N LYS A 173 -18.47 -6.97 5.01
CA LYS A 173 -17.70 -7.27 6.22
C LYS A 173 -16.71 -8.40 6.01
N ILE A 174 -15.52 -8.24 6.58
CA ILE A 174 -14.53 -9.31 6.73
C ILE A 174 -14.27 -9.48 8.22
N HIS A 175 -14.61 -10.65 8.76
CA HIS A 175 -14.27 -10.99 10.13
C HIS A 175 -12.90 -11.66 10.16
N LEU A 176 -11.90 -10.96 10.70
CA LEU A 176 -10.53 -11.48 10.81
C LEU A 176 -10.41 -12.44 12.01
N GLY A 177 -11.32 -12.31 12.97
CA GLY A 177 -11.31 -13.00 14.23
C GLY A 177 -10.24 -12.47 15.18
N GLY A 178 -9.91 -13.31 16.15
CA GLY A 178 -9.04 -12.99 17.29
C GLY A 178 -9.85 -13.18 18.57
N GLY A 179 -9.33 -13.98 19.50
CA GLY A 179 -10.01 -14.12 20.79
C GLY A 179 -9.92 -12.78 21.52
N GLY A 180 -11.01 -12.32 22.12
CA GLY A 180 -11.01 -11.15 23.01
C GLY A 180 -12.10 -10.15 22.70
N LYS A 181 -11.75 -8.87 22.84
CA LYS A 181 -12.70 -7.76 22.85
C LYS A 181 -12.98 -7.24 21.43
N PRO A 182 -14.25 -6.98 21.07
CA PRO A 182 -14.61 -6.66 19.69
C PRO A 182 -14.16 -5.26 19.26
N VAL A 183 -13.64 -5.14 18.05
CA VAL A 183 -13.37 -3.86 17.38
C VAL A 183 -13.69 -3.94 15.89
N VAL A 184 -14.30 -2.87 15.38
CA VAL A 184 -14.65 -2.69 13.97
C VAL A 184 -13.81 -1.56 13.38
N LEU A 185 -13.14 -1.86 12.26
CA LEU A 185 -12.44 -0.89 11.41
C LEU A 185 -13.35 -0.58 10.21
N GLU A 186 -13.96 0.60 10.20
CA GLU A 186 -14.85 1.07 9.14
C GLU A 186 -14.12 2.06 8.23
N GLY A 187 -14.12 1.84 6.91
CA GLY A 187 -13.46 2.71 5.93
C GLY A 187 -13.52 2.16 4.50
N THR A 188 -12.91 2.86 3.54
CA THR A 188 -12.68 2.27 2.21
C THR A 188 -11.58 1.20 2.29
N PRO A 189 -11.54 0.23 1.36
CA PRO A 189 -10.48 -0.79 1.34
C PRO A 189 -9.07 -0.19 1.31
N SER A 190 -8.86 0.86 0.54
CA SER A 190 -7.65 1.69 0.51
C SER A 190 -7.26 2.24 1.88
N GLU A 191 -8.16 2.93 2.58
CA GLU A 191 -7.86 3.52 3.90
C GLU A 191 -7.65 2.46 4.98
N ILE A 192 -8.43 1.36 4.97
CA ILE A 192 -8.21 0.21 5.85
C ILE A 192 -6.83 -0.41 5.61
N GLY A 193 -6.43 -0.54 4.34
CA GLY A 193 -5.10 -0.98 3.95
C GLY A 193 -4.02 -0.11 4.58
N LEU A 194 -4.06 1.21 4.34
CA LEU A 194 -3.09 2.17 4.89
C LEU A 194 -3.00 2.11 6.42
N PHE A 195 -4.14 2.06 7.10
CA PHE A 195 -4.19 1.93 8.56
C PHE A 195 -3.44 0.69 9.03
N LEU A 196 -3.68 -0.47 8.41
CA LEU A 196 -3.05 -1.74 8.76
C LEU A 196 -1.57 -1.82 8.35
N PHE A 197 -1.12 -0.99 7.41
CA PHE A 197 0.29 -0.75 7.13
C PHE A 197 0.95 0.25 8.09
N GLY A 198 0.23 0.71 9.11
CA GLY A 198 0.75 1.58 10.16
C GLY A 198 0.64 3.07 9.84
N ARG A 199 -0.03 3.47 8.76
CA ARG A 199 -0.28 4.89 8.41
C ARG A 199 -1.52 5.41 9.13
N ARG A 200 -1.67 5.05 10.41
CA ARG A 200 -2.91 5.21 11.20
C ARG A 200 -3.40 6.66 11.22
N GLU A 201 -2.51 7.60 11.52
CA GLU A 201 -2.81 9.04 11.57
C GLU A 201 -2.98 9.68 10.19
N HIS A 202 -2.58 8.97 9.14
CA HIS A 202 -2.70 9.40 7.75
C HIS A 202 -3.67 8.49 7.00
N SER A 203 -4.71 7.98 7.67
CA SER A 203 -5.74 7.14 7.07
C SER A 203 -7.12 7.47 7.65
N GLU A 204 -8.15 7.42 6.82
CA GLU A 204 -9.54 7.69 7.21
C GLU A 204 -10.26 6.40 7.61
N VAL A 205 -9.97 5.92 8.82
CA VAL A 205 -10.64 4.74 9.41
C VAL A 205 -11.36 5.13 10.69
N LYS A 206 -12.65 4.79 10.76
CA LYS A 206 -13.45 4.93 11.97
C LYS A 206 -13.40 3.63 12.77
N LEU A 207 -13.04 3.77 14.05
CA LEU A 207 -12.96 2.65 14.98
C LEU A 207 -14.17 2.65 15.92
N THR A 208 -14.82 1.51 16.06
CA THR A 208 -15.93 1.31 17.02
C THR A 208 -15.77 -0.04 17.73
N GLY A 209 -16.33 -0.17 18.93
CA GLY A 209 -16.22 -1.39 19.74
C GLY A 209 -15.68 -1.11 21.14
N ASP A 210 -15.02 -2.10 21.71
CA ASP A 210 -14.46 -2.03 23.05
C ASP A 210 -13.28 -1.04 23.13
N PRO A 211 -13.22 -0.14 24.13
CA PRO A 211 -12.14 0.85 24.25
C PRO A 211 -10.73 0.26 24.33
N GLU A 212 -10.55 -0.90 24.97
CA GLU A 212 -9.24 -1.54 25.07
C GLU A 212 -8.82 -2.15 23.73
N ALA A 213 -9.76 -2.73 22.99
CA ALA A 213 -9.51 -3.23 21.65
C ALA A 213 -9.19 -2.10 20.66
N ILE A 214 -9.90 -0.96 20.76
CA ILE A 214 -9.60 0.26 20.01
C ILE A 214 -8.20 0.77 20.34
N ASN A 215 -7.78 0.72 21.61
CA ASN A 215 -6.43 1.12 21.97
C ASN A 215 -5.38 0.17 21.37
N GLU A 216 -5.56 -1.14 21.52
CA GLU A 216 -4.64 -2.15 20.97
C GLU A 216 -4.49 -2.02 19.45
N ILE A 217 -5.57 -1.79 18.69
CA ILE A 217 -5.45 -1.59 17.24
C ILE A 217 -4.70 -0.29 16.88
N LYS A 218 -4.83 0.77 17.69
CA LYS A 218 -4.17 2.07 17.50
C LYS A 218 -2.68 2.08 17.82
N VAL A 219 -2.25 1.36 18.85
CA VAL A 219 -0.85 1.44 19.32
C VAL A 219 -0.09 0.13 19.24
N GLY A 220 -0.80 -1.00 19.14
CA GLY A 220 -0.22 -2.33 19.09
C GLY A 220 0.66 -2.52 17.86
N LYS A 221 1.54 -3.53 17.93
CA LYS A 221 2.49 -3.80 16.85
C LYS A 221 1.80 -4.54 15.71
N LEU A 222 1.74 -3.90 14.53
CA LEU A 222 1.30 -4.53 13.29
C LEU A 222 2.47 -5.26 12.60
N GLY A 223 2.16 -6.34 11.88
CA GLY A 223 3.09 -7.20 11.14
C GLY A 223 3.94 -8.10 12.02
#